data_AF-A0A0X8HTC1-F1
#
_entry.id   AF-A0A0X8HTC1-F1
#
_cell.length_a   1.000
_cell.length_b   1.000
_cell.length_c   1.000
_cell.angle_alpha   90.00
_cell.angle_beta   90.00
_cell.angle_gamma   90.00
#
_symmetry.space_group_name_H-M   'P 1'
#
loop_
_entity.id
_entity.type
_entity.pdbx_description
1 polymer ?
#
loop_
_entity_poly.entity_id
_entity_poly.type
_entity_poly.pdbx_seq_one_letter_code
_entity_poly.pdbx_strand_id
1 'polypeptide(L)'
;MEYEKLLFELQPIIEANTVAEVPLEEAYVERYIKVLDELAVHLRSESNRRLILETGFLKELFKKTAMVLDEALKGQDSLFLRMSSEMIRCIANSFVDNDENRNAFISGDISKPNAILDENVRKILELDIHETFVTELQLRTVALVRNFCLGNEEYVKRCSLNVTGPLLRLLEKESYDIFGEESTLLQLVLALLSDLVEFYAEHINISNVEQLAKLLVRFADAVESVSEEFPYEKEEEEEEEEEEEDDDDDEEEEDKENVEQEEADEDEEVADDPITEELFNLTRVLEDSLDRNDSLDFSDPIRCGALQRKFLEALDILYNKAFSNKLIIMRRITSFVGYVSANKTNTNIEDREMCYAVAKNSENEYAISAALFVLSNSISGRKDVDELLSHISLRDLIKCTSTLRDPFVYQSFLDIFKKCLNLVSIVDLKDDDYSQLFKVLKSVNEQCKYYTNLSPLLEATLKKILATFSSQALMSQPDLFEVVLNSGGVPVCLLLDKLSKKRETVPKEQLEQLIDALLQFNDPSSENQGVSIQYLFHVTKSLGIYVHGSQPQEIDELLGRYADKLKILLDSVQQLRDNDDSGSKSVLNNARFTCGLLIEHAKTPTALNNEPSYQALISLCKNML
;
A
#
# COMPACT_ATOMS: atom_id res chain seq x y z
N MET A 1 -45.01 17.79 -8.94
CA MET A 1 -44.47 18.93 -9.69
C MET A 1 -45.58 19.50 -10.55
N GLU A 2 -45.97 20.76 -10.35
CA GLU A 2 -46.92 21.45 -11.24
C GLU A 2 -46.18 21.91 -12.50
N TYR A 3 -45.91 20.97 -13.41
CA TYR A 3 -45.05 21.17 -14.57
C TYR A 3 -45.49 22.36 -15.46
N GLU A 4 -46.78 22.50 -15.72
CA GLU A 4 -47.33 23.59 -16.55
C GLU A 4 -47.08 24.97 -15.94
N LYS A 5 -47.13 25.08 -14.61
CA LYS A 5 -46.84 26.33 -13.89
C LYS A 5 -45.37 26.70 -14.05
N LEU A 6 -44.46 25.75 -13.82
CA LEU A 6 -43.01 25.99 -13.98
C LEU A 6 -42.66 26.40 -15.42
N LEU A 7 -43.26 25.74 -16.41
CA LEU A 7 -43.02 26.05 -17.82
C LEU A 7 -43.54 27.46 -18.18
N PHE A 8 -44.72 27.83 -17.69
CA PHE A 8 -45.27 29.17 -17.89
C PHE A 8 -44.39 30.26 -17.26
N GLU A 9 -43.90 30.04 -16.05
CA GLU A 9 -43.09 31.02 -15.34
C GLU A 9 -41.66 31.16 -15.89
N LEU A 10 -41.10 30.09 -16.46
CA LEU A 10 -39.79 30.09 -17.13
C LEU A 10 -39.88 30.38 -18.64
N GLN A 11 -41.08 30.52 -19.20
CA GLN A 11 -41.33 30.76 -20.61
C GLN A 11 -40.46 31.90 -21.19
N PRO A 12 -40.27 33.06 -20.52
CA PRO A 12 -39.41 34.13 -21.05
C PRO A 12 -37.96 33.72 -21.28
N ILE A 13 -37.42 32.77 -20.50
CA ILE A 13 -36.07 32.25 -20.66
C ILE A 13 -36.05 31.15 -21.74
N ILE A 14 -37.02 30.24 -21.70
CA ILE A 14 -37.09 29.07 -22.57
C ILE A 14 -37.41 29.46 -24.03
N GLU A 15 -38.15 30.54 -24.26
CA GLU A 15 -38.48 30.99 -25.62
C GLU A 15 -37.49 32.02 -26.18
N ALA A 16 -36.64 32.63 -25.34
CA ALA A 16 -35.66 33.63 -25.78
C ALA A 16 -34.63 33.03 -26.75
N ASN A 17 -34.48 33.61 -27.95
CA ASN A 17 -33.49 33.16 -28.93
C ASN A 17 -32.10 33.73 -28.66
N THR A 18 -32.05 34.87 -27.97
CA THR A 18 -30.82 35.56 -27.58
C THR A 18 -30.92 36.02 -26.13
N VAL A 19 -29.78 36.24 -25.48
CA VAL A 19 -29.75 36.72 -24.08
C VAL A 19 -30.41 38.10 -23.94
N ALA A 20 -30.33 38.94 -24.98
CA ALA A 20 -30.96 40.27 -25.00
C ALA A 20 -32.50 40.22 -24.96
N GLU A 21 -33.11 39.07 -25.27
CA GLU A 21 -34.56 38.86 -25.20
C GLU A 21 -35.03 38.45 -23.79
N VAL A 22 -34.11 38.05 -22.90
CA VAL A 22 -34.44 37.70 -21.52
C VAL A 22 -34.65 38.98 -20.71
N PRO A 23 -35.78 39.15 -19.99
CA PRO A 23 -35.97 40.32 -19.11
C PRO A 23 -34.99 40.31 -17.94
N LEU A 24 -34.13 41.33 -17.83
CA LEU A 24 -33.01 41.38 -16.87
C LEU A 24 -33.20 42.35 -15.71
N GLU A 25 -34.40 42.90 -15.51
CA GLU A 25 -34.63 43.69 -14.30
C GLU A 25 -34.53 42.76 -13.09
N GLU A 26 -33.87 43.22 -12.01
CA GLU A 26 -33.58 42.43 -10.81
C GLU A 26 -34.83 41.66 -10.31
N ALA A 27 -35.99 42.31 -10.31
CA ALA A 27 -37.25 41.68 -9.91
C ALA A 27 -37.68 40.47 -10.76
N TYR A 28 -37.38 40.47 -12.07
CA TYR A 28 -37.62 39.32 -12.95
C TYR A 28 -36.60 38.21 -12.72
N VAL A 29 -35.32 38.55 -12.56
CA VAL A 29 -34.25 37.57 -12.30
C VAL A 29 -34.48 36.85 -10.97
N GLU A 30 -34.83 37.58 -9.90
CA GLU A 30 -35.19 36.98 -8.61
C GLU A 30 -36.39 36.02 -8.73
N ARG A 31 -37.38 36.38 -9.55
CA ARG A 31 -38.51 35.48 -9.83
C ARG A 31 -38.04 34.22 -10.56
N TYR A 32 -37.19 34.33 -11.57
CA TYR A 32 -36.67 33.18 -12.29
C TYR A 32 -35.83 32.27 -11.39
N ILE A 33 -34.95 32.84 -10.56
CA ILE A 33 -34.15 32.12 -9.55
C ILE A 33 -35.06 31.32 -8.62
N LYS A 34 -36.13 31.93 -8.12
CA LYS A 34 -37.10 31.24 -7.25
C LYS A 34 -37.78 30.07 -7.95
N VAL A 35 -38.19 30.25 -9.21
CA VAL A 35 -38.86 29.18 -9.97
C VAL A 35 -37.88 28.05 -10.32
N LEU A 36 -36.63 28.38 -10.64
CA LEU A 36 -35.56 27.40 -10.84
C LEU A 36 -35.23 26.66 -9.54
N ASP A 37 -35.32 27.31 -8.38
CA ASP A 37 -35.17 26.64 -7.08
C ASP A 37 -36.26 25.61 -6.84
N GLU A 38 -37.52 25.97 -7.08
CA GLU A 38 -38.65 25.03 -7.01
C GLU A 38 -38.45 23.85 -7.97
N LEU A 39 -37.96 24.11 -9.19
CA LEU A 39 -37.64 23.07 -10.17
C LEU A 39 -36.51 22.15 -9.70
N ALA A 40 -35.40 22.70 -9.20
CA ALA A 40 -34.26 21.93 -8.72
C ALA A 40 -34.66 20.98 -7.59
N VAL A 41 -35.52 21.42 -6.67
CA VAL A 41 -36.08 20.58 -5.60
C VAL A 41 -36.94 19.45 -6.18
N HIS A 42 -37.80 19.75 -7.15
CA HIS A 42 -38.63 18.73 -7.80
C HIS A 42 -37.82 17.67 -8.56
N LEU A 43 -36.66 18.01 -9.11
CA LEU A 43 -35.79 17.08 -9.82
C LEU A 43 -35.09 16.05 -8.92
N ARG A 44 -35.22 16.16 -7.58
CA ARG A 44 -34.82 15.09 -6.65
C ARG A 44 -35.66 13.82 -6.80
N SER A 45 -36.89 13.90 -7.34
CA SER A 45 -37.71 12.73 -7.64
C SER A 45 -37.38 12.14 -9.02
N GLU A 46 -37.14 10.83 -9.07
CA GLU A 46 -36.82 10.09 -10.30
C GLU A 46 -37.89 10.26 -11.40
N SER A 47 -39.17 10.21 -11.03
CA SER A 47 -40.28 10.41 -11.97
C SER A 47 -40.21 11.76 -12.69
N ASN A 48 -39.76 12.81 -11.99
CA ASN A 48 -39.66 14.15 -12.56
C ASN A 48 -38.42 14.29 -13.46
N ARG A 49 -37.32 13.58 -13.13
CA ARG A 49 -36.12 13.52 -13.98
C ARG A 49 -36.42 12.90 -15.35
N ARG A 50 -37.27 11.88 -15.41
CA ARG A 50 -37.71 11.29 -16.69
C ARG A 50 -38.67 12.22 -17.44
N LEU A 51 -39.70 12.74 -16.76
CA LEU A 51 -40.71 13.61 -17.34
C LEU A 51 -40.12 14.86 -18.04
N ILE A 52 -39.12 15.49 -17.42
CA ILE A 52 -38.51 16.71 -17.97
C ILE A 52 -37.72 16.46 -19.26
N LEU A 53 -37.19 15.24 -19.45
CA LEU A 53 -36.56 14.83 -20.69
C LEU A 53 -37.60 14.49 -21.77
N GLU A 54 -38.63 13.71 -21.42
CA GLU A 54 -39.69 13.29 -22.35
C GLU A 54 -40.45 14.47 -22.96
N THR A 55 -40.66 15.52 -22.17
CA THR A 55 -41.31 16.77 -22.61
C THR A 55 -40.40 17.67 -23.45
N GLY A 56 -39.10 17.35 -23.57
CA GLY A 56 -38.10 18.15 -24.29
C GLY A 56 -37.59 19.37 -23.54
N PHE A 57 -38.16 19.69 -22.37
CA PHE A 57 -37.78 20.87 -21.59
C PHE A 57 -36.32 20.83 -21.14
N LEU A 58 -35.82 19.65 -20.76
CA LEU A 58 -34.42 19.50 -20.34
C LEU A 58 -33.43 19.89 -21.46
N LYS A 59 -33.74 19.55 -22.72
CA LYS A 59 -32.90 19.90 -23.87
C LYS A 59 -32.88 21.40 -24.13
N GLU A 60 -34.03 22.06 -23.99
CA GLU A 60 -34.10 23.52 -24.05
C GLU A 60 -33.33 24.15 -22.87
N LEU A 61 -33.46 23.61 -21.67
CA LEU A 61 -32.71 24.07 -20.50
C LEU A 61 -31.19 24.00 -20.73
N PHE A 62 -30.66 22.93 -21.32
CA PHE A 62 -29.24 22.85 -21.69
C PHE A 62 -28.84 23.99 -22.63
N LYS A 63 -29.63 24.21 -23.70
CA LYS A 63 -29.37 25.26 -24.69
C LYS A 63 -29.39 26.65 -24.07
N LYS A 64 -30.38 26.94 -23.23
CA LYS A 64 -30.50 28.25 -22.56
C LYS A 64 -29.42 28.45 -21.51
N THR A 65 -29.05 27.40 -20.78
CA THR A 65 -27.98 27.48 -19.79
C THR A 65 -26.66 27.86 -20.46
N ALA A 66 -26.31 27.22 -21.58
CA ALA A 66 -25.12 27.56 -22.36
C ALA A 66 -25.15 29.03 -22.83
N MET A 67 -26.30 29.46 -23.38
CA MET A 67 -26.50 30.82 -23.87
C MET A 67 -26.33 31.87 -22.75
N VAL A 68 -26.93 31.64 -21.59
CA VAL A 68 -26.86 32.55 -20.43
C VAL A 68 -25.44 32.57 -19.87
N LEU A 69 -24.80 31.41 -19.70
CA LEU A 69 -23.42 31.31 -19.20
C LEU A 69 -22.42 32.06 -20.08
N ASP A 70 -22.57 31.98 -21.39
CA ASP A 70 -21.68 32.66 -22.33
C ASP A 70 -21.74 34.19 -22.19
N GLU A 71 -22.90 34.76 -21.85
CA GLU A 71 -23.02 36.19 -21.59
C GLU A 71 -22.55 36.54 -20.16
N ALA A 72 -22.95 35.73 -19.18
CA ALA A 72 -22.55 35.87 -17.78
C ALA A 72 -21.03 35.96 -17.65
N LEU A 73 -20.29 35.09 -18.34
CA LEU A 73 -18.84 34.99 -18.24
C LEU A 73 -18.09 36.05 -19.06
N LYS A 74 -18.71 36.69 -20.05
CA LYS A 74 -18.09 37.82 -20.80
C LYS A 74 -18.13 39.12 -20.02
N GLY A 75 -19.25 39.39 -19.35
CA GLY A 75 -19.48 40.62 -18.60
C GLY A 75 -19.25 40.50 -17.10
N GLN A 76 -19.13 39.27 -16.57
CA GLN A 76 -19.17 38.96 -15.13
C GLN A 76 -20.37 39.61 -14.42
N ASP A 77 -21.52 39.64 -15.10
CA ASP A 77 -22.74 40.24 -14.56
C ASP A 77 -23.33 39.33 -13.46
N SER A 78 -23.39 39.87 -12.24
CA SER A 78 -23.87 39.17 -11.05
C SER A 78 -25.27 38.56 -11.19
N LEU A 79 -26.19 39.21 -11.90
CA LEU A 79 -27.56 38.70 -12.09
C LEU A 79 -27.57 37.47 -12.97
N PHE A 80 -26.78 37.50 -14.05
CA PHE A 80 -26.62 36.36 -14.93
C PHE A 80 -25.91 35.20 -14.27
N LEU A 81 -24.85 35.46 -13.49
CA LEU A 81 -24.12 34.41 -12.76
C LEU A 81 -25.02 33.70 -11.73
N ARG A 82 -25.85 34.45 -10.99
CA ARG A 82 -26.83 33.88 -10.05
C ARG A 82 -27.90 33.04 -10.75
N MET A 83 -28.44 33.53 -11.87
CA MET A 83 -29.40 32.75 -12.67
C MET A 83 -28.76 31.48 -13.26
N SER A 84 -27.55 31.59 -13.83
CA SER A 84 -26.78 30.43 -14.33
C SER A 84 -26.51 29.39 -13.24
N SER A 85 -26.21 29.84 -12.03
CA SER A 85 -25.99 28.96 -10.88
C SER A 85 -27.21 28.07 -10.62
N GLU A 86 -28.42 28.63 -10.65
CA GLU A 86 -29.65 27.86 -10.48
C GLU A 86 -29.97 26.93 -11.65
N MET A 87 -29.69 27.37 -12.87
CA MET A 87 -29.85 26.52 -14.06
C MET A 87 -28.91 25.31 -14.02
N ILE A 88 -27.64 25.52 -13.62
CA ILE A 88 -26.67 24.44 -13.41
C ILE A 88 -27.17 23.46 -12.34
N ARG A 89 -27.72 23.96 -11.22
CA ARG A 89 -28.27 23.10 -10.17
C ARG A 89 -29.43 22.23 -10.67
N CYS A 90 -30.31 22.78 -11.50
CA CYS A 90 -31.37 22.01 -12.15
C CYS A 90 -30.80 20.89 -13.03
N ILE A 91 -29.79 21.20 -13.86
CA ILE A 91 -29.14 20.20 -14.72
C ILE A 91 -28.45 19.13 -13.87
N ALA A 92 -27.68 19.51 -12.86
CA ALA A 92 -26.96 18.59 -11.97
C ALA A 92 -27.92 17.61 -11.29
N ASN A 93 -29.05 18.10 -10.77
CA ASN A 93 -30.07 17.25 -10.15
C ASN A 93 -30.76 16.33 -11.17
N SER A 94 -30.86 16.74 -12.43
CA SER A 94 -31.43 15.89 -13.49
C SER A 94 -30.56 14.68 -13.83
N PHE A 95 -29.25 14.70 -13.53
CA PHE A 95 -28.33 13.61 -13.84
C PHE A 95 -28.29 12.50 -12.78
N VAL A 96 -28.70 12.78 -11.55
CA VAL A 96 -28.61 11.81 -10.45
C VAL A 96 -29.35 10.52 -10.82
N ASP A 97 -28.61 9.41 -10.89
CA ASP A 97 -29.08 8.08 -11.28
C ASP A 97 -29.91 8.06 -12.58
N ASN A 98 -29.53 8.87 -13.58
CA ASN A 98 -30.27 8.96 -14.84
C ASN A 98 -29.35 9.08 -16.07
N ASP A 99 -28.98 7.93 -16.64
CA ASP A 99 -28.15 7.86 -17.84
C ASP A 99 -28.80 8.45 -19.09
N GLU A 100 -30.12 8.40 -19.22
CA GLU A 100 -30.81 8.98 -20.36
C GLU A 100 -30.64 10.50 -20.42
N ASN A 101 -30.70 11.16 -19.26
CA ASN A 101 -30.47 12.60 -19.12
C ASN A 101 -29.01 12.96 -19.40
N ARG A 102 -28.04 12.18 -18.88
CA ARG A 102 -26.61 12.35 -19.18
C ARG A 102 -26.33 12.19 -20.68
N ASN A 103 -26.90 11.17 -21.31
CA ASN A 103 -26.75 10.90 -22.73
C ASN A 103 -27.40 12.01 -23.60
N ALA A 104 -28.54 12.55 -23.18
CA ALA A 104 -29.16 13.69 -23.83
C ALA A 104 -28.29 14.95 -23.78
N PHE A 105 -27.57 15.17 -22.67
CA PHE A 105 -26.67 16.31 -22.50
C PHE A 105 -25.52 16.32 -23.51
N ILE A 106 -24.95 15.14 -23.81
CA ILE A 106 -23.93 14.97 -24.85
C ILE A 106 -24.51 14.67 -26.24
N SER A 107 -25.83 14.81 -26.42
CA SER A 107 -26.52 14.55 -27.71
C SER A 107 -26.25 13.15 -28.29
N GLY A 108 -26.08 12.14 -27.44
CA GLY A 108 -25.84 10.76 -27.84
C GLY A 108 -24.43 10.44 -28.36
N ASP A 109 -23.48 11.39 -28.29
CA ASP A 109 -22.14 11.22 -28.84
C ASP A 109 -21.09 11.90 -27.96
N ILE A 110 -20.34 11.08 -27.23
CA ILE A 110 -19.29 11.51 -26.30
C ILE A 110 -18.08 12.16 -27.00
N SER A 111 -17.97 12.10 -28.33
CA SER A 111 -16.91 12.81 -29.05
C SER A 111 -17.28 14.25 -29.40
N LYS A 112 -18.58 14.61 -29.33
CA LYS A 112 -19.04 15.94 -29.74
C LYS A 112 -18.73 17.00 -28.68
N PRO A 113 -18.33 18.21 -29.09
CA PRO A 113 -18.21 19.33 -28.18
C PRO A 113 -19.54 19.65 -27.48
N ASN A 114 -19.49 19.92 -26.19
CA ASN A 114 -20.58 20.43 -25.37
C ASN A 114 -20.12 21.76 -24.76
N ALA A 115 -20.82 22.86 -25.09
CA ALA A 115 -20.41 24.21 -24.68
C ALA A 115 -20.31 24.36 -23.15
N ILE A 116 -21.25 23.77 -22.41
CA ILE A 116 -21.25 23.85 -20.94
C ILE A 116 -20.03 23.11 -20.40
N LEU A 117 -19.86 21.84 -20.77
CA LEU A 117 -18.82 20.98 -20.22
C LEU A 117 -17.41 21.36 -20.67
N ASP A 118 -17.21 21.61 -21.96
CA ASP A 118 -15.87 21.78 -22.53
C ASP A 118 -15.39 23.24 -22.51
N GLU A 119 -16.30 24.22 -22.44
CA GLU A 119 -15.94 25.65 -22.42
C GLU A 119 -16.31 26.36 -21.13
N ASN A 120 -17.56 26.25 -20.66
CA ASN A 120 -18.04 27.05 -19.53
C ASN A 120 -17.52 26.52 -18.18
N VAL A 121 -17.49 25.20 -17.96
CA VAL A 121 -16.99 24.60 -16.70
C VAL A 121 -15.61 25.14 -16.34
N ARG A 122 -14.67 25.10 -17.29
CA ARG A 122 -13.32 25.64 -17.08
C ARG A 122 -13.35 27.12 -16.68
N LYS A 123 -14.10 27.94 -17.41
CA LYS A 123 -14.18 29.39 -17.14
C LYS A 123 -14.79 29.68 -15.77
N ILE A 124 -15.79 28.92 -15.35
CA ILE A 124 -16.44 29.03 -14.03
C ILE A 124 -15.45 28.69 -12.91
N LEU A 125 -14.75 27.56 -13.02
CA LEU A 125 -13.78 27.13 -12.01
C LEU A 125 -12.56 28.06 -11.92
N GLU A 126 -12.30 28.84 -12.98
CA GLU A 126 -11.23 29.84 -13.03
C GLU A 126 -11.66 31.23 -12.56
N LEU A 127 -12.94 31.46 -12.18
CA LEU A 127 -13.37 32.73 -11.59
C LEU A 127 -12.66 33.00 -10.26
N ASP A 128 -12.50 34.29 -9.93
CA ASP A 128 -11.94 34.71 -8.65
C ASP A 128 -13.04 34.81 -7.58
N ILE A 129 -12.72 34.35 -6.38
CA ILE A 129 -13.69 34.17 -5.30
C ILE A 129 -13.68 35.45 -4.46
N HIS A 130 -14.62 36.32 -4.80
CA HIS A 130 -14.82 37.60 -4.11
C HIS A 130 -16.25 37.77 -3.61
N GLU A 131 -17.18 36.98 -4.14
CA GLU A 131 -18.61 37.08 -3.87
C GLU A 131 -19.20 35.68 -3.70
N THR A 132 -20.09 35.51 -2.73
CA THR A 132 -20.64 34.19 -2.33
C THR A 132 -21.33 33.45 -3.48
N PHE A 133 -21.97 34.15 -4.40
CA PHE A 133 -22.64 33.52 -5.54
C PHE A 133 -21.66 32.91 -6.55
N VAL A 134 -20.39 33.35 -6.58
CA VAL A 134 -19.34 32.74 -7.40
C VAL A 134 -18.98 31.38 -6.82
N THR A 135 -18.80 31.30 -5.49
CA THR A 135 -18.58 30.04 -4.77
C THR A 135 -19.75 29.07 -4.98
N GLU A 136 -20.99 29.53 -4.88
CA GLU A 136 -22.17 28.70 -5.16
C GLU A 136 -22.19 28.17 -6.59
N LEU A 137 -21.86 29.03 -7.57
CA LEU A 137 -21.80 28.64 -8.99
C LEU A 137 -20.71 27.58 -9.22
N GLN A 138 -19.53 27.75 -8.63
CA GLN A 138 -18.44 26.78 -8.69
C GLN A 138 -18.83 25.46 -8.03
N LEU A 139 -19.40 25.50 -6.82
CA LEU A 139 -19.88 24.33 -6.10
C LEU A 139 -20.89 23.52 -6.92
N ARG A 140 -21.89 24.19 -7.49
CA ARG A 140 -22.91 23.55 -8.32
C ARG A 140 -22.34 23.04 -9.65
N THR A 141 -21.29 23.68 -10.17
CA THR A 141 -20.57 23.22 -11.37
C THR A 141 -19.75 21.96 -11.08
N VAL A 142 -19.09 21.87 -9.93
CA VAL A 142 -18.40 20.65 -9.49
C VAL A 142 -19.42 19.51 -9.30
N ALA A 143 -20.55 19.78 -8.65
CA ALA A 143 -21.64 18.80 -8.49
C ALA A 143 -22.22 18.34 -9.83
N LEU A 144 -22.40 19.25 -10.80
CA LEU A 144 -22.81 18.93 -12.17
C LEU A 144 -21.85 17.92 -12.82
N VAL A 145 -20.54 18.19 -12.77
CA VAL A 145 -19.53 17.32 -13.39
C VAL A 145 -19.50 15.96 -12.68
N ARG A 146 -19.51 15.93 -11.35
CA ARG A 146 -19.52 14.68 -10.58
C ARG A 146 -20.74 13.82 -10.90
N ASN A 147 -21.94 14.40 -10.93
CA ASN A 147 -23.18 13.68 -11.28
C ASN A 147 -23.20 13.22 -12.74
N PHE A 148 -22.53 13.95 -13.64
CA PHE A 148 -22.34 13.53 -15.02
C PHE A 148 -21.42 12.32 -15.12
N CYS A 149 -20.34 12.25 -14.33
CA CYS A 149 -19.39 11.14 -14.32
C CYS A 149 -19.91 9.87 -13.61
N LEU A 150 -20.92 9.99 -12.75
CA LEU A 150 -21.38 8.92 -11.87
C LEU A 150 -21.69 7.61 -12.62
N GLY A 151 -20.94 6.55 -12.30
CA GLY A 151 -21.14 5.20 -12.83
C GLY A 151 -20.73 5.01 -14.29
N ASN A 152 -20.02 5.95 -14.91
CA ASN A 152 -19.64 5.87 -16.33
C ASN A 152 -18.17 6.26 -16.58
N GLU A 153 -17.34 5.26 -16.86
CA GLU A 153 -15.91 5.42 -17.11
C GLU A 153 -15.58 6.35 -18.29
N GLU A 154 -16.35 6.28 -19.38
CA GLU A 154 -16.10 7.13 -20.56
C GLU A 154 -16.32 8.62 -20.21
N TYR A 155 -17.32 8.92 -19.38
CA TYR A 155 -17.60 10.28 -18.91
C TYR A 155 -16.51 10.78 -17.96
N VAL A 156 -16.03 9.93 -17.04
CA VAL A 156 -14.88 10.22 -16.16
C VAL A 156 -13.65 10.58 -16.99
N LYS A 157 -13.29 9.72 -17.95
CA LYS A 157 -12.15 9.92 -18.85
C LYS A 157 -12.26 11.18 -19.70
N ARG A 158 -13.46 11.54 -20.15
CA ARG A 158 -13.68 12.80 -20.88
C ARG A 158 -13.43 14.01 -19.98
N CYS A 159 -13.97 13.99 -18.76
CA CYS A 159 -13.89 15.12 -17.84
C CYS A 159 -12.46 15.32 -17.29
N SER A 160 -11.71 14.25 -17.06
CA SER A 160 -10.37 14.30 -16.50
C SER A 160 -9.40 15.17 -17.32
N LEU A 161 -9.54 15.20 -18.65
CA LEU A 161 -8.66 15.97 -19.54
C LEU A 161 -8.83 17.49 -19.42
N ASN A 162 -10.05 17.96 -19.16
CA ASN A 162 -10.39 19.39 -19.24
C ASN A 162 -10.71 20.03 -17.88
N VAL A 163 -11.12 19.24 -16.90
CA VAL A 163 -11.62 19.73 -15.60
C VAL A 163 -10.54 19.71 -14.51
N THR A 164 -9.62 18.74 -14.54
CA THR A 164 -8.59 18.57 -13.50
C THR A 164 -7.71 19.81 -13.33
N GLY A 165 -7.17 20.36 -14.41
CA GLY A 165 -6.29 21.54 -14.32
C GLY A 165 -6.97 22.74 -13.64
N PRO A 166 -8.20 23.11 -14.05
CA PRO A 166 -9.01 24.09 -13.34
C PRO A 166 -9.29 23.75 -11.87
N LEU A 167 -9.61 22.51 -11.53
CA LEU A 167 -9.82 22.09 -10.13
C LEU A 167 -8.56 22.26 -9.27
N LEU A 168 -7.39 21.89 -9.79
CA LEU A 168 -6.12 22.08 -9.08
C LEU A 168 -5.83 23.58 -8.88
N ARG A 169 -6.10 24.43 -9.88
CA ARG A 169 -5.99 25.89 -9.71
C ARG A 169 -6.98 26.45 -8.70
N LEU A 170 -8.19 25.88 -8.63
CA LEU A 170 -9.17 26.25 -7.63
C LEU A 170 -8.68 25.90 -6.21
N LEU A 171 -7.94 24.79 -6.04
CA LEU A 171 -7.25 24.49 -4.78
C LEU A 171 -6.08 25.45 -4.50
N GLU A 172 -5.37 25.92 -5.53
CA GLU A 172 -4.24 26.86 -5.40
C GLU A 172 -4.65 28.26 -4.95
N LYS A 173 -5.76 28.76 -5.49
CA LYS A 173 -6.23 30.14 -5.27
C LYS A 173 -6.63 30.40 -3.82
N GLU A 174 -6.77 29.34 -3.03
CA GLU A 174 -7.60 29.37 -1.86
C GLU A 174 -6.81 29.19 -0.57
N SER A 175 -6.87 30.23 0.26
CA SER A 175 -6.55 30.17 1.68
C SER A 175 -7.76 29.68 2.46
N TYR A 176 -8.40 28.59 2.01
CA TYR A 176 -9.67 28.10 2.57
C TYR A 176 -9.60 28.08 4.09
N ASP A 177 -10.54 28.76 4.75
CA ASP A 177 -10.85 28.41 6.13
C ASP A 177 -11.47 27.01 6.08
N ILE A 178 -10.70 25.99 6.51
CA ILE A 178 -11.12 24.58 6.48
C ILE A 178 -12.42 24.40 7.28
N PHE A 179 -12.75 25.36 8.14
CA PHE A 179 -13.93 25.38 9.00
C PHE A 179 -15.06 26.30 8.51
N GLY A 180 -14.92 26.98 7.35
CA GLY A 180 -15.88 27.95 6.81
C GLY A 180 -16.89 27.37 5.79
N GLU A 181 -17.78 28.21 5.24
CA GLU A 181 -18.73 27.82 4.16
C GLU A 181 -18.04 27.31 2.89
N GLU A 182 -16.76 27.68 2.70
CA GLU A 182 -15.92 27.22 1.60
C GLU A 182 -15.45 25.76 1.76
N SER A 183 -15.62 25.16 2.96
CA SER A 183 -15.33 23.75 3.24
C SER A 183 -16.10 22.81 2.31
N THR A 184 -17.36 23.11 1.98
CA THR A 184 -18.19 22.27 1.11
C THR A 184 -17.72 22.29 -0.35
N LEU A 185 -17.16 23.41 -0.81
CA LEU A 185 -16.56 23.47 -2.15
C LEU A 185 -15.30 22.62 -2.19
N LEU A 186 -14.42 22.77 -1.19
CA LEU A 186 -13.19 22.00 -1.05
C LEU A 186 -13.46 20.49 -1.01
N GLN A 187 -14.45 20.07 -0.22
CA GLN A 187 -14.99 18.71 -0.16
C GLN A 187 -15.31 18.13 -1.53
N LEU A 188 -16.18 18.82 -2.26
CA LEU A 188 -16.62 18.35 -3.58
C LEU A 188 -15.50 18.35 -4.61
N VAL A 189 -14.56 19.31 -4.52
CA VAL A 189 -13.39 19.36 -5.39
C VAL A 189 -12.47 18.16 -5.14
N LEU A 190 -12.17 17.83 -3.88
CA LEU A 190 -11.32 16.68 -3.54
C LEU A 190 -11.99 15.35 -3.88
N ALA A 191 -13.29 15.21 -3.61
CA ALA A 191 -14.07 14.04 -4.01
C ALA A 191 -14.04 13.85 -5.53
N LEU A 192 -14.28 14.92 -6.31
CA LEU A 192 -14.22 14.85 -7.77
C LEU A 192 -12.81 14.57 -8.30
N LEU A 193 -11.77 15.17 -7.72
CA LEU A 193 -10.38 14.87 -8.08
C LEU A 193 -10.06 13.39 -7.82
N SER A 194 -10.46 12.86 -6.66
CA SER A 194 -10.34 11.43 -6.34
C SER A 194 -11.07 10.54 -7.37
N ASP A 195 -12.27 10.93 -7.81
CA ASP A 195 -13.02 10.20 -8.84
C ASP A 195 -12.32 10.24 -10.22
N LEU A 196 -11.58 11.31 -10.53
CA LEU A 196 -10.94 11.52 -11.82
C LEU A 196 -9.49 10.99 -11.89
N VAL A 197 -8.81 10.77 -10.76
CA VAL A 197 -7.33 10.61 -10.66
C VAL A 197 -6.77 9.48 -11.52
N GLU A 198 -7.50 8.38 -11.64
CA GLU A 198 -7.13 7.24 -12.47
C GLU A 198 -6.81 7.64 -13.93
N PHE A 199 -7.48 8.67 -14.46
CA PHE A 199 -7.33 9.12 -15.85
C PHE A 199 -6.50 10.39 -16.03
N TYR A 200 -6.01 11.02 -14.96
CA TYR A 200 -5.17 12.23 -15.07
C TYR A 200 -3.87 12.19 -14.28
N ALA A 201 -3.60 11.15 -13.48
CA ALA A 201 -2.40 11.05 -12.64
C ALA A 201 -1.10 11.40 -13.40
N GLU A 202 -0.95 10.91 -14.64
CA GLU A 202 0.19 11.16 -15.52
C GLU A 202 0.40 12.63 -15.94
N HIS A 203 -0.64 13.46 -15.83
CA HIS A 203 -0.61 14.88 -16.22
C HIS A 203 -0.29 15.84 -15.07
N ILE A 204 -0.20 15.30 -13.85
CA ILE A 204 0.15 16.07 -12.66
C ILE A 204 1.64 16.39 -12.71
N ASN A 205 1.99 17.63 -12.41
CA ASN A 205 3.40 18.03 -12.28
C ASN A 205 3.78 18.15 -10.81
N ILE A 206 5.09 18.22 -10.54
CA ILE A 206 5.64 18.35 -9.18
C ILE A 206 5.09 19.57 -8.41
N SER A 207 4.73 20.68 -9.09
CA SER A 207 4.15 21.84 -8.40
C SER A 207 2.78 21.55 -7.84
N ASN A 208 1.98 20.73 -8.54
CA ASN A 208 0.70 20.28 -8.03
C ASN A 208 0.88 19.32 -6.85
N VAL A 209 1.85 18.40 -6.91
CA VAL A 209 2.19 17.51 -5.79
C VAL A 209 2.57 18.33 -4.53
N GLU A 210 3.39 19.36 -4.68
CA GLU A 210 3.76 20.24 -3.55
C GLU A 210 2.58 21.00 -2.95
N GLN A 211 1.63 21.44 -3.77
CA GLN A 211 0.43 22.13 -3.31
C GLN A 211 -0.46 21.16 -2.53
N LEU A 212 -0.69 19.96 -3.06
CA LEU A 212 -1.43 18.91 -2.39
C LEU A 212 -0.73 18.48 -1.08
N ALA A 213 0.61 18.43 -1.05
CA ALA A 213 1.36 18.15 0.18
C ALA A 213 1.25 19.27 1.23
N LYS A 214 1.16 20.54 0.81
CA LYS A 214 0.85 21.65 1.75
C LYS A 214 -0.56 21.50 2.30
N LEU A 215 -1.52 21.15 1.46
CA LEU A 215 -2.90 20.92 1.86
C LEU A 215 -3.01 19.73 2.81
N LEU A 216 -2.22 18.67 2.58
CA LEU A 216 -2.13 17.49 3.45
C LEU A 216 -1.75 17.85 4.87
N VAL A 217 -0.69 18.66 5.06
CA VAL A 217 -0.28 19.12 6.40
C VAL A 217 -1.39 19.92 7.07
N ARG A 218 -2.09 20.78 6.33
CA ARG A 218 -3.20 21.57 6.87
C ARG A 218 -4.39 20.71 7.31
N PHE A 219 -4.78 19.72 6.50
CA PHE A 219 -5.81 18.77 6.90
C PHE A 219 -5.36 17.93 8.10
N ALA A 220 -4.11 17.45 8.08
CA ALA A 220 -3.54 16.72 9.20
C ALA A 220 -3.63 17.53 10.51
N ASP A 221 -3.30 18.82 10.49
CA ASP A 221 -3.45 19.72 11.64
C ASP A 221 -4.90 19.88 12.08
N ALA A 222 -5.83 19.98 11.12
CA ALA A 222 -7.23 20.25 11.36
C ALA A 222 -8.03 19.06 11.91
N VAL A 223 -7.57 17.81 11.68
CA VAL A 223 -8.22 16.62 12.26
C VAL A 223 -8.30 16.75 13.78
N GLU A 224 -9.50 16.73 14.34
CA GLU A 224 -9.68 16.66 15.79
C GLU A 224 -9.53 15.21 16.23
N SER A 225 -8.77 14.95 17.30
CA SER A 225 -8.74 13.60 17.86
C SER A 225 -10.11 13.31 18.44
N VAL A 226 -10.74 12.22 18.01
CA VAL A 226 -11.87 11.68 18.74
C VAL A 226 -11.35 11.36 20.14
N SER A 227 -12.01 11.89 21.18
CA SER A 227 -11.60 11.60 22.55
C SER A 227 -11.77 10.10 22.76
N GLU A 228 -10.67 9.39 22.96
CA GLU A 228 -10.68 8.03 23.47
C GLU A 228 -11.21 8.07 24.92
N GLU A 229 -12.53 8.14 25.11
CA GLU A 229 -13.16 7.58 26.30
C GLU A 229 -13.33 6.08 26.06
N PHE A 230 -12.22 5.35 25.94
CA PHE A 230 -12.23 3.89 26.05
C PHE A 230 -11.16 3.41 27.05
N PRO A 231 -11.54 2.49 27.95
CA PRO A 231 -10.67 2.03 29.01
C PRO A 231 -9.64 1.08 28.39
N TYR A 232 -8.37 1.48 28.37
CA TYR A 232 -7.32 0.48 28.31
C TYR A 232 -7.45 -0.35 29.60
N GLU A 233 -7.85 -1.61 29.44
CA GLU A 233 -7.54 -2.66 30.41
C GLU A 233 -6.04 -2.56 30.68
N LYS A 234 -5.70 -1.97 31.82
CA LYS A 234 -4.46 -2.28 32.50
C LYS A 234 -4.52 -3.77 32.76
N GLU A 235 -3.66 -4.54 32.09
CA GLU A 235 -3.15 -5.78 32.64
C GLU A 235 -2.58 -5.42 34.03
N GLU A 236 -3.39 -5.59 35.07
CA GLU A 236 -2.91 -5.57 36.43
C GLU A 236 -2.05 -6.82 36.62
N GLU A 237 -0.76 -6.58 36.82
CA GLU A 237 0.15 -7.49 37.50
C GLU A 237 -0.46 -7.84 38.86
N GLU A 238 -1.21 -8.95 38.96
CA GLU A 238 -1.51 -9.57 40.25
C GLU A 238 -0.29 -10.38 40.69
N GLU A 239 0.56 -9.72 41.49
CA GLU A 239 1.52 -10.37 42.38
C GLU A 239 0.77 -11.14 43.48
N GLU A 240 1.11 -12.42 43.58
CA GLU A 240 1.06 -13.35 44.71
C GLU A 240 0.54 -12.82 46.07
N GLU A 241 -0.54 -13.42 46.60
CA GLU A 241 -0.63 -13.75 48.03
C GLU A 241 -1.17 -15.19 48.22
N GLU A 242 -0.34 -16.01 48.87
CA GLU A 242 -0.64 -17.35 49.40
C GLU A 242 -1.69 -17.26 50.52
N GLU A 243 -2.73 -18.11 50.50
CA GLU A 243 -3.24 -18.77 51.72
C GLU A 243 -3.79 -20.17 51.36
N GLU A 244 -3.14 -21.19 51.94
CA GLU A 244 -3.65 -22.56 52.02
C GLU A 244 -4.87 -22.60 52.96
N GLU A 245 -5.91 -23.39 52.62
CA GLU A 245 -6.50 -24.37 53.55
C GLU A 245 -7.49 -25.31 52.82
N ASP A 246 -7.36 -26.59 53.18
CA ASP A 246 -8.05 -27.78 52.69
C ASP A 246 -9.58 -27.79 52.96
N ASP A 247 -10.36 -28.43 52.08
CA ASP A 247 -11.15 -29.65 52.40
C ASP A 247 -12.21 -29.95 51.32
N ASP A 248 -12.00 -31.11 50.67
CA ASP A 248 -12.92 -32.20 50.36
C ASP A 248 -14.28 -32.00 49.62
N ASP A 249 -14.39 -32.86 48.60
CA ASP A 249 -15.54 -33.68 48.17
C ASP A 249 -16.40 -33.29 46.95
N ASP A 250 -16.43 -34.30 46.06
CA ASP A 250 -17.50 -34.76 45.16
C ASP A 250 -17.68 -34.17 43.74
N GLU A 251 -17.07 -34.92 42.80
CA GLU A 251 -17.69 -35.67 41.69
C GLU A 251 -18.56 -34.97 40.60
N GLU A 252 -18.31 -35.44 39.35
CA GLU A 252 -19.13 -35.39 38.11
C GLU A 252 -19.22 -34.05 37.35
N GLU A 253 -19.34 -33.99 36.03
CA GLU A 253 -18.96 -34.80 34.87
C GLU A 253 -18.87 -33.80 33.70
N GLU A 254 -18.19 -34.21 32.65
CA GLU A 254 -18.19 -33.72 31.26
C GLU A 254 -19.23 -32.64 30.88
N ASP A 255 -18.76 -31.52 30.30
CA ASP A 255 -19.19 -31.15 28.93
C ASP A 255 -18.25 -30.13 28.29
N LYS A 256 -17.67 -30.54 27.16
CA LYS A 256 -16.93 -29.70 26.23
C LYS A 256 -17.92 -29.10 25.25
N GLU A 257 -18.20 -27.80 25.36
CA GLU A 257 -18.74 -27.05 24.23
C GLU A 257 -17.80 -25.91 23.84
N ASN A 258 -17.26 -26.07 22.64
CA ASN A 258 -16.77 -24.99 21.78
C ASN A 258 -17.72 -23.81 21.86
N VAL A 259 -17.22 -22.66 22.30
CA VAL A 259 -17.80 -21.38 21.92
C VAL A 259 -16.74 -20.67 21.09
N GLU A 260 -17.02 -20.64 19.79
CA GLU A 260 -16.34 -19.84 18.79
C GLU A 260 -16.28 -18.40 19.28
N GLN A 261 -15.06 -17.87 19.35
CA GLN A 261 -14.80 -16.47 19.61
C GLN A 261 -15.18 -15.72 18.33
N GLU A 262 -16.48 -15.42 18.20
CA GLU A 262 -17.01 -14.54 17.17
C GLU A 262 -16.32 -13.17 17.30
N GLU A 263 -15.81 -12.70 16.16
CA GLU A 263 -15.33 -11.35 15.95
C GLU A 263 -16.40 -10.36 16.41
N ALA A 264 -16.14 -9.68 17.53
CA ALA A 264 -16.81 -8.45 17.86
C ALA A 264 -16.18 -7.34 16.99
N ASP A 265 -16.55 -7.34 15.71
CA ASP A 265 -16.63 -6.12 14.92
C ASP A 265 -17.70 -5.24 15.57
N GLU A 266 -17.31 -4.48 16.60
CA GLU A 266 -18.07 -3.32 17.01
C GLU A 266 -17.68 -2.17 16.07
N ASP A 267 -18.41 -2.09 14.95
CA ASP A 267 -18.68 -0.87 14.21
C ASP A 267 -19.30 0.16 15.18
N GLU A 268 -18.49 0.76 16.03
CA GLU A 268 -18.83 2.06 16.59
C GLU A 268 -18.68 3.07 15.47
N GLU A 269 -19.79 3.64 15.01
CA GLU A 269 -19.83 4.81 14.14
C GLU A 269 -19.05 5.95 14.82
N VAL A 270 -17.73 5.95 14.62
CA VAL A 270 -16.85 7.09 14.87
C VAL A 270 -17.52 8.23 14.12
N ALA A 271 -17.96 9.27 14.83
CA ALA A 271 -18.57 10.43 14.20
C ALA A 271 -17.68 10.88 13.03
N ASP A 272 -18.18 10.72 11.80
CA ASP A 272 -17.47 11.08 10.58
C ASP A 272 -17.20 12.58 10.63
N ASP A 273 -16.00 12.96 11.07
CA ASP A 273 -15.48 14.32 10.96
C ASP A 273 -15.24 14.60 9.47
N PRO A 274 -15.87 15.66 8.89
CA PRO A 274 -15.59 16.24 7.59
C PRO A 274 -14.23 15.88 7.01
N ILE A 275 -13.30 16.42 7.79
CA ILE A 275 -11.87 16.57 7.56
C ILE A 275 -11.21 15.21 7.32
N THR A 276 -11.71 14.15 7.95
CA THR A 276 -11.18 12.79 7.79
C THR A 276 -11.50 12.20 6.41
N GLU A 277 -12.69 12.45 5.86
CA GLU A 277 -13.07 12.04 4.51
C GLU A 277 -12.28 12.85 3.46
N GLU A 278 -12.11 14.15 3.68
CA GLU A 278 -11.30 14.98 2.78
C GLU A 278 -9.83 14.59 2.80
N LEU A 279 -9.27 14.28 3.97
CA LEU A 279 -7.92 13.76 4.13
C LEU A 279 -7.77 12.40 3.40
N PHE A 280 -8.78 11.54 3.48
CA PHE A 280 -8.79 10.27 2.76
C PHE A 280 -8.78 10.46 1.23
N ASN A 281 -9.62 11.36 0.72
CA ASN A 281 -9.67 11.68 -0.71
C ASN A 281 -8.37 12.34 -1.18
N LEU A 282 -7.81 13.26 -0.41
CA LEU A 282 -6.55 13.92 -0.70
C LEU A 282 -5.38 12.93 -0.74
N THR A 283 -5.31 12.01 0.23
CA THR A 283 -4.26 10.98 0.24
C THR A 283 -4.40 10.02 -0.94
N ARG A 284 -5.61 9.66 -1.36
CA ARG A 284 -5.82 8.88 -2.58
C ARG A 284 -5.33 9.62 -3.82
N VAL A 285 -5.68 10.90 -3.97
CA VAL A 285 -5.21 11.71 -5.09
C VAL A 285 -3.69 11.74 -5.12
N LEU A 286 -3.03 12.03 -4.00
CA LEU A 286 -1.57 12.04 -3.90
C LEU A 286 -0.94 10.67 -4.20
N GLU A 287 -1.51 9.57 -3.71
CA GLU A 287 -1.02 8.21 -3.94
C GLU A 287 -1.00 7.88 -5.43
N ASP A 288 -2.15 7.97 -6.09
CA ASP A 288 -2.30 7.65 -7.50
C ASP A 288 -1.44 8.58 -8.38
N SER A 289 -1.30 9.85 -7.97
CA SER A 289 -0.42 10.82 -8.63
C SER A 289 1.05 10.42 -8.60
N LEU A 290 1.51 9.85 -7.48
CA LEU A 290 2.92 9.50 -7.26
C LEU A 290 3.26 8.11 -7.80
N ASP A 291 2.34 7.15 -7.67
CA ASP A 291 2.51 5.76 -8.12
C ASP A 291 2.49 5.65 -9.65
N ARG A 292 1.54 6.33 -10.31
CA ARG A 292 1.28 6.14 -11.75
C ARG A 292 2.04 7.11 -12.65
N ASN A 293 2.70 8.11 -12.10
CA ASN A 293 3.33 9.17 -12.88
C ASN A 293 4.87 9.08 -12.91
N ASP A 294 5.37 8.29 -13.84
CA ASP A 294 6.80 8.15 -14.12
C ASP A 294 7.47 9.44 -14.64
N SER A 295 6.70 10.47 -15.02
CA SER A 295 7.21 11.72 -15.59
C SER A 295 7.58 12.78 -14.55
N LEU A 296 7.26 12.54 -13.27
CA LEU A 296 7.62 13.44 -12.18
C LEU A 296 9.15 13.53 -12.01
N ASP A 297 9.65 14.75 -11.98
CA ASP A 297 11.07 15.08 -11.84
C ASP A 297 11.37 15.61 -10.44
N PHE A 298 12.11 14.81 -9.67
CA PHE A 298 12.59 15.08 -8.32
C PHE A 298 14.10 15.37 -8.29
N SER A 299 14.68 15.81 -9.40
CA SER A 299 16.11 16.13 -9.50
C SER A 299 16.55 17.40 -8.76
N ASP A 300 15.60 18.28 -8.36
CA ASP A 300 15.87 19.43 -7.49
C ASP A 300 15.88 18.98 -6.01
N PRO A 301 17.05 18.90 -5.36
CA PRO A 301 17.15 18.33 -4.02
C PRO A 301 16.52 19.22 -2.94
N ILE A 302 16.52 20.55 -3.14
CA ILE A 302 15.93 21.49 -2.17
C ILE A 302 14.42 21.31 -2.17
N ARG A 303 13.86 21.22 -3.37
CA ARG A 303 12.44 21.06 -3.60
C ARG A 303 11.95 19.69 -3.14
N CYS A 304 12.67 18.63 -3.50
CA CYS A 304 12.40 17.27 -3.07
C CYS A 304 12.46 17.13 -1.53
N GLY A 305 13.51 17.66 -0.89
CA GLY A 305 13.61 17.58 0.57
C GLY A 305 12.60 18.45 1.31
N ALA A 306 12.10 19.54 0.71
CA ALA A 306 10.95 20.27 1.23
C ALA A 306 9.66 19.45 1.15
N LEU A 307 9.47 18.67 0.07
CA LEU A 307 8.33 17.78 -0.10
C LEU A 307 8.36 16.62 0.90
N GLN A 308 9.49 15.91 1.01
CA GLN A 308 9.67 14.81 1.96
C GLN A 308 9.42 15.24 3.41
N ARG A 309 9.90 16.43 3.80
CA ARG A 309 9.61 17.03 5.11
C ARG A 309 8.12 17.19 5.38
N LYS A 310 7.33 17.59 4.39
CA LYS A 310 5.88 17.77 4.56
C LYS A 310 5.15 16.46 4.78
N PHE A 311 5.57 15.40 4.11
CA PHE A 311 4.99 14.07 4.34
C PHE A 311 5.32 13.55 5.73
N LEU A 312 6.57 13.71 6.19
CA LEU A 312 6.96 13.34 7.55
C LEU A 312 6.25 14.19 8.62
N GLU A 313 6.14 15.50 8.38
CA GLU A 313 5.38 16.42 9.25
C GLU A 313 3.92 15.97 9.38
N ALA A 314 3.25 15.62 8.28
CA ALA A 314 1.89 15.12 8.31
C ALA A 314 1.78 13.79 9.10
N LEU A 315 2.73 12.87 8.94
CA LEU A 315 2.77 11.63 9.73
C LEU A 315 2.89 11.92 11.22
N ASP A 316 3.77 12.83 11.62
CA ASP A 316 3.99 13.17 13.02
C ASP A 316 2.78 13.87 13.65
N ILE A 317 2.10 14.76 12.91
CA ILE A 317 0.86 15.42 13.36
C ILE A 317 -0.25 14.39 13.60
N LEU A 318 -0.43 13.42 12.69
CA LEU A 318 -1.51 12.44 12.74
C LEU A 318 -1.24 11.30 13.73
N TYR A 319 0.03 11.06 14.12
CA TYR A 319 0.43 9.92 14.92
C TYR A 319 -0.38 9.78 16.23
N ASN A 320 -0.54 10.87 16.96
CA ASN A 320 -1.23 10.88 18.26
C ASN A 320 -2.74 11.14 18.17
N LYS A 321 -3.32 11.18 16.96
CA LYS A 321 -4.75 11.43 16.76
C LYS A 321 -5.51 10.14 16.55
N ALA A 322 -6.70 9.99 17.12
CA ALA A 322 -7.62 8.90 16.84
C ALA A 322 -8.71 9.38 15.86
N PHE A 323 -8.86 8.71 14.71
CA PHE A 323 -9.84 9.05 13.68
C PHE A 323 -10.07 7.88 12.71
N SER A 324 -11.19 7.89 11.97
CA SER A 324 -11.54 6.86 11.00
C SER A 324 -10.50 6.76 9.88
N ASN A 325 -10.26 5.55 9.36
CA ASN A 325 -9.28 5.30 8.29
C ASN A 325 -7.82 5.69 8.60
N LYS A 326 -7.46 5.98 9.86
CA LYS A 326 -6.09 6.35 10.26
C LYS A 326 -5.03 5.42 9.70
N LEU A 327 -5.21 4.10 9.85
CA LEU A 327 -4.26 3.10 9.36
C LEU A 327 -4.00 3.24 7.86
N ILE A 328 -5.06 3.41 7.07
CA ILE A 328 -4.97 3.55 5.61
C ILE A 328 -4.26 4.85 5.26
N ILE A 329 -4.64 5.97 5.89
CA ILE A 329 -4.05 7.28 5.67
C ILE A 329 -2.54 7.27 5.99
N MET A 330 -2.14 6.73 7.14
CA MET A 330 -0.74 6.64 7.55
C MET A 330 0.11 5.79 6.60
N ARG A 331 -0.43 4.65 6.14
CA ARG A 331 0.21 3.81 5.11
C ARG A 331 0.39 4.57 3.80
N ARG A 332 -0.65 5.25 3.30
CA ARG A 332 -0.58 6.07 2.08
C ARG A 332 0.49 7.15 2.16
N ILE A 333 0.52 7.93 3.25
CA ILE A 333 1.52 9.00 3.41
C ILE A 333 2.94 8.42 3.43
N THR A 334 3.13 7.27 4.08
CA THR A 334 4.41 6.55 4.05
C THR A 334 4.77 6.10 2.63
N SER A 335 3.80 5.61 1.86
CA SER A 335 3.99 5.28 0.44
C SER A 335 4.38 6.52 -0.39
N PHE A 336 3.87 7.72 -0.09
CA PHE A 336 4.27 8.94 -0.80
C PHE A 336 5.77 9.17 -0.69
N VAL A 337 6.31 9.05 0.54
CA VAL A 337 7.74 9.12 0.80
C VAL A 337 8.49 8.05 0.01
N GLY A 338 7.97 6.82 0.02
CA GLY A 338 8.48 5.69 -0.76
C GLY A 338 8.56 5.97 -2.26
N TYR A 339 7.49 6.49 -2.88
CA TYR A 339 7.42 6.81 -4.31
C TYR A 339 8.38 7.92 -4.70
N VAL A 340 8.38 9.03 -3.97
CA VAL A 340 9.32 10.14 -4.20
C VAL A 340 10.77 9.67 -4.02
N SER A 341 11.01 8.81 -3.03
CA SER A 341 12.34 8.30 -2.74
C SER A 341 12.85 7.29 -3.78
N ALA A 342 11.97 6.42 -4.28
CA ALA A 342 12.31 5.40 -5.27
C ALA A 342 12.40 5.97 -6.70
N ASN A 343 11.96 7.20 -6.93
CA ASN A 343 12.03 7.83 -8.23
C ASN A 343 13.50 7.99 -8.69
N LYS A 344 13.77 7.60 -9.94
CA LYS A 344 15.13 7.55 -10.52
C LYS A 344 15.85 8.91 -10.59
N THR A 345 15.11 10.00 -10.56
CA THR A 345 15.67 11.36 -10.59
C THR A 345 16.11 11.85 -9.21
N ASN A 346 15.68 11.18 -8.13
CA ASN A 346 16.00 11.53 -6.75
C ASN A 346 17.24 10.78 -6.24
N THR A 347 18.23 11.51 -5.72
CA THR A 347 19.44 10.96 -5.10
C THR A 347 19.23 10.54 -3.64
N ASN A 348 18.26 11.14 -2.95
CA ASN A 348 17.99 10.98 -1.51
C ASN A 348 19.16 11.38 -0.57
N ILE A 349 20.28 11.89 -1.09
CA ILE A 349 21.49 12.17 -0.28
C ILE A 349 21.23 13.34 0.68
N GLU A 350 20.57 14.37 0.19
CA GLU A 350 20.28 15.62 0.89
C GLU A 350 19.28 15.43 2.05
N ASP A 351 18.48 14.37 2.01
CA ASP A 351 17.47 14.06 3.02
C ASP A 351 18.00 13.15 4.15
N ARG A 352 19.23 12.63 4.03
CA ARG A 352 19.82 11.68 4.98
C ARG A 352 19.85 12.22 6.41
N GLU A 353 20.28 13.47 6.62
CA GLU A 353 20.41 14.05 7.97
C GLU A 353 19.09 14.06 8.74
N MET A 354 18.01 14.48 8.07
CA MET A 354 16.67 14.45 8.63
C MET A 354 16.24 13.02 8.91
N CYS A 355 16.45 12.09 7.98
CA CYS A 355 16.05 10.70 8.15
C CYS A 355 16.81 9.99 9.27
N TYR A 356 18.08 10.32 9.50
CA TYR A 356 18.83 9.85 10.67
C TYR A 356 18.20 10.33 11.98
N ALA A 357 17.74 11.59 12.02
CA ALA A 357 17.10 12.14 13.20
C ALA A 357 15.76 11.46 13.48
N VAL A 358 14.94 11.22 12.45
CA VAL A 358 13.66 10.53 12.57
C VAL A 358 13.86 9.08 13.02
N ALA A 359 14.73 8.32 12.35
CA ALA A 359 14.97 6.92 12.70
C ALA A 359 15.47 6.74 14.15
N LYS A 360 16.22 7.70 14.69
CA LYS A 360 16.77 7.60 16.05
C LYS A 360 15.82 8.06 17.16
N ASN A 361 14.96 9.03 16.88
CA ASN A 361 14.25 9.78 17.92
C ASN A 361 12.73 9.75 17.79
N SER A 362 12.17 9.30 16.66
CA SER A 362 10.72 9.20 16.49
C SER A 362 10.17 7.96 17.17
N GLU A 363 8.95 8.07 17.69
CA GLU A 363 8.15 6.93 18.18
C GLU A 363 7.11 6.48 17.12
N ASN A 364 6.94 7.28 16.06
CA ASN A 364 5.99 7.04 14.99
C ASN A 364 6.53 6.02 13.99
N GLU A 365 6.01 4.79 14.05
CA GLU A 365 6.45 3.67 13.19
C GLU A 365 6.39 3.99 11.69
N TYR A 366 5.41 4.80 11.26
CA TYR A 366 5.25 5.22 9.87
C TYR A 366 6.31 6.24 9.46
N ALA A 367 6.62 7.21 10.32
CA ALA A 367 7.70 8.17 10.08
C ALA A 367 9.07 7.48 10.08
N ILE A 368 9.29 6.52 10.99
CA ILE A 368 10.48 5.67 10.99
C ILE A 368 10.57 4.92 9.65
N SER A 369 9.50 4.24 9.24
CA SER A 369 9.47 3.49 7.97
C SER A 369 9.75 4.37 6.75
N ALA A 370 9.12 5.54 6.69
CA ALA A 370 9.35 6.56 5.67
C ALA A 370 10.84 6.98 5.62
N ALA A 371 11.44 7.28 6.77
CA ALA A 371 12.86 7.60 6.87
C ALA A 371 13.76 6.43 6.40
N LEU A 372 13.42 5.19 6.76
CA LEU A 372 14.15 4.00 6.32
C LEU A 372 14.05 3.76 4.81
N PHE A 373 12.91 4.08 4.16
CA PHE A 373 12.81 4.06 2.69
C PHE A 373 13.80 5.03 2.05
N VAL A 374 13.82 6.29 2.50
CA VAL A 374 14.74 7.33 2.00
C VAL A 374 16.19 6.90 2.15
N LEU A 375 16.56 6.45 3.36
CA LEU A 375 17.91 5.98 3.63
C LEU A 375 18.28 4.78 2.77
N SER A 376 17.38 3.82 2.61
CA SER A 376 17.58 2.62 1.79
C SER A 376 17.81 2.95 0.31
N ASN A 377 17.05 3.90 -0.23
CA ASN A 377 17.16 4.34 -1.63
C ASN A 377 18.33 5.29 -1.87
N SER A 378 18.88 5.90 -0.82
CA SER A 378 20.13 6.67 -0.92
C SER A 378 21.38 5.79 -1.12
N ILE A 379 21.26 4.46 -1.03
CA ILE A 379 22.39 3.53 -1.17
C ILE A 379 22.54 3.08 -2.63
N SER A 380 23.56 3.59 -3.30
CA SER A 380 23.94 3.15 -4.66
C SER A 380 25.14 2.20 -4.67
N GLY A 381 25.91 2.15 -3.58
CA GLY A 381 27.05 1.23 -3.46
C GLY A 381 27.66 1.16 -2.07
N ARG A 382 28.83 0.52 -1.98
CA ARG A 382 29.49 0.24 -0.70
C ARG A 382 29.85 1.51 0.09
N LYS A 383 30.27 2.58 -0.60
CA LYS A 383 30.64 3.84 0.05
C LYS A 383 29.47 4.47 0.80
N ASP A 384 28.28 4.44 0.21
CA ASP A 384 27.06 4.96 0.83
C ASP A 384 26.71 4.18 2.10
N VAL A 385 26.88 2.85 2.07
CA VAL A 385 26.69 2.00 3.26
C VAL A 385 27.66 2.38 4.37
N ASP A 386 28.94 2.56 4.06
CA ASP A 386 29.95 2.93 5.06
C ASP A 386 29.69 4.34 5.63
N GLU A 387 29.25 5.29 4.81
CA GLU A 387 28.84 6.64 5.24
C GLU A 387 27.59 6.62 6.12
N LEU A 388 26.56 5.88 5.71
CA LEU A 388 25.32 5.72 6.48
C LEU A 388 25.60 5.10 7.85
N LEU A 389 26.39 4.03 7.89
CA LEU A 389 26.75 3.34 9.13
C LEU A 389 27.61 4.20 10.07
N SER A 390 28.26 5.25 9.58
CA SER A 390 28.95 6.22 10.43
C SER A 390 27.99 7.16 11.19
N HIS A 391 26.74 7.27 10.73
CA HIS A 391 25.70 8.10 11.34
C HIS A 391 24.66 7.28 12.09
N ILE A 392 24.21 6.15 11.55
CA ILE A 392 23.25 5.25 12.18
C ILE A 392 23.79 3.82 12.18
N SER A 393 24.08 3.28 13.36
CA SER A 393 24.68 1.95 13.46
C SER A 393 23.67 0.86 13.14
N LEU A 394 24.14 -0.35 12.83
CA LEU A 394 23.26 -1.50 12.63
C LEU A 394 22.43 -1.80 13.89
N ARG A 395 23.00 -1.52 15.07
CA ARG A 395 22.31 -1.61 16.35
C ARG A 395 21.16 -0.60 16.46
N ASP A 396 21.38 0.63 16.00
CA ASP A 396 20.32 1.65 16.01
C ASP A 396 19.17 1.23 15.08
N LEU A 397 19.47 0.67 13.90
CA LEU A 397 18.45 0.11 13.00
C LEU A 397 17.65 -1.02 13.65
N ILE A 398 18.30 -1.91 14.40
CA ILE A 398 17.59 -2.96 15.16
C ILE A 398 16.71 -2.32 16.24
N LYS A 399 17.20 -1.32 16.98
CA LYS A 399 16.39 -0.67 18.02
C LYS A 399 15.12 -0.02 17.50
N CYS A 400 15.16 0.55 16.29
CA CYS A 400 13.97 1.13 15.62
C CYS A 400 12.81 0.13 15.51
N THR A 401 13.09 -1.17 15.51
CA THR A 401 12.05 -2.20 15.38
C THR A 401 11.14 -2.32 16.59
N SER A 402 11.54 -1.79 17.75
CA SER A 402 10.77 -1.89 18.99
C SER A 402 9.42 -1.16 18.95
N THR A 403 9.26 -0.22 18.02
CA THR A 403 8.03 0.55 17.83
C THR A 403 7.18 0.04 16.66
N LEU A 404 7.72 -0.87 15.83
CA LEU A 404 7.04 -1.37 14.63
C LEU A 404 6.00 -2.43 15.02
N ARG A 405 4.76 -2.20 14.61
CA ARG A 405 3.61 -3.07 14.86
C ARG A 405 2.88 -3.39 13.57
N ASP A 406 2.74 -2.43 12.67
CA ASP A 406 2.08 -2.61 11.38
C ASP A 406 2.94 -3.46 10.42
N PRO A 407 2.43 -4.58 9.85
CA PRO A 407 3.17 -5.38 8.89
C PRO A 407 3.72 -4.61 7.69
N PHE A 408 3.04 -3.53 7.27
CA PHE A 408 3.47 -2.67 6.18
C PHE A 408 4.83 -2.00 6.45
N VAL A 409 5.11 -1.61 7.71
CA VAL A 409 6.34 -0.87 8.03
C VAL A 409 7.60 -1.74 8.03
N TYR A 410 7.47 -3.07 8.08
CA TYR A 410 8.63 -3.96 8.03
C TYR A 410 9.38 -3.93 6.70
N GLN A 411 8.72 -3.54 5.60
CA GLN A 411 9.34 -3.55 4.27
C GLN A 411 10.60 -2.67 4.21
N SER A 412 10.54 -1.46 4.75
CA SER A 412 11.65 -0.51 4.75
C SER A 412 12.81 -0.99 5.62
N PHE A 413 12.50 -1.55 6.80
CA PHE A 413 13.48 -2.16 7.70
C PHE A 413 14.22 -3.33 7.06
N LEU A 414 13.50 -4.30 6.47
CA LEU A 414 14.12 -5.47 5.84
C LEU A 414 15.07 -5.06 4.71
N ASP A 415 14.68 -4.08 3.88
CA ASP A 415 15.50 -3.65 2.77
C ASP A 415 16.77 -2.92 3.21
N ILE A 416 16.66 -1.92 4.10
CA ILE A 416 17.82 -1.16 4.60
C ILE A 416 18.76 -2.05 5.41
N PHE A 417 18.22 -2.91 6.27
CA PHE A 417 19.01 -3.80 7.12
C PHE A 417 19.84 -4.75 6.25
N LYS A 418 19.22 -5.40 5.27
CA LYS A 418 19.89 -6.28 4.30
C LYS A 418 20.99 -5.55 3.53
N LYS A 419 20.77 -4.31 3.08
CA LYS A 419 21.77 -3.50 2.35
C LYS A 419 22.96 -3.13 3.24
N CYS A 420 22.70 -2.77 4.50
CA CYS A 420 23.74 -2.39 5.46
C CYS A 420 24.50 -3.58 6.04
N LEU A 421 23.92 -4.78 5.99
CA LEU A 421 24.48 -5.97 6.61
C LEU A 421 25.75 -6.48 5.89
N ASN A 422 26.86 -6.53 6.61
CA ASN A 422 28.14 -7.03 6.11
C ASN A 422 29.05 -7.51 7.26
N LEU A 423 30.17 -8.15 6.93
CA LEU A 423 31.08 -8.72 7.93
C LEU A 423 31.67 -7.69 8.91
N VAL A 424 31.79 -6.42 8.51
CA VAL A 424 32.29 -5.35 9.38
C VAL A 424 31.18 -4.86 10.31
N SER A 425 29.98 -4.62 9.78
CA SER A 425 28.86 -4.04 10.55
C SER A 425 28.28 -4.98 11.62
N ILE A 426 28.52 -6.29 11.53
CA ILE A 426 28.04 -7.27 12.52
C ILE A 426 28.91 -7.30 13.78
N VAL A 427 30.17 -6.85 13.70
CA VAL A 427 31.13 -6.94 14.82
C VAL A 427 30.65 -6.16 16.04
N ASP A 428 29.84 -5.12 15.84
CA ASP A 428 29.35 -4.24 16.89
C ASP A 428 28.04 -4.72 17.54
N LEU A 429 27.44 -5.81 17.04
CA LEU A 429 26.20 -6.38 17.60
C LEU A 429 26.48 -7.25 18.83
N LYS A 430 25.58 -7.15 19.81
CA LYS A 430 25.60 -7.95 21.05
C LYS A 430 24.44 -8.96 21.08
N ASP A 431 24.47 -9.85 22.06
CA ASP A 431 23.45 -10.89 22.24
C ASP A 431 22.02 -10.31 22.33
N ASP A 432 21.81 -9.22 23.07
CA ASP A 432 20.51 -8.53 23.13
C ASP A 432 20.04 -8.02 21.77
N ASP A 433 20.96 -7.52 20.94
CA ASP A 433 20.64 -7.02 19.60
C ASP A 433 20.26 -8.18 18.67
N TYR A 434 20.87 -9.36 18.84
CA TYR A 434 20.49 -10.59 18.13
C TYR A 434 19.08 -11.04 18.52
N SER A 435 18.79 -11.11 19.82
CA SER A 435 17.47 -11.49 20.30
C SER A 435 16.39 -10.55 19.79
N GLN A 436 16.62 -9.23 19.81
CA GLN A 436 15.67 -8.27 19.27
C GLN A 436 15.46 -8.45 17.76
N LEU A 437 16.56 -8.58 16.98
CA LEU A 437 16.48 -8.79 15.54
C LEU A 437 15.65 -10.04 15.20
N PHE A 438 15.93 -11.17 15.86
CA PHE A 438 15.29 -12.44 15.50
C PHE A 438 13.84 -12.53 15.96
N LYS A 439 13.47 -11.88 17.07
CA LYS A 439 12.05 -11.68 17.43
C LYS A 439 11.29 -10.94 16.33
N VAL A 440 11.86 -9.86 15.80
CA VAL A 440 11.22 -9.08 14.73
C VAL A 440 11.11 -9.89 13.45
N LEU A 441 12.14 -10.64 13.06
CA LEU A 441 12.05 -11.52 11.88
C LEU A 441 11.00 -12.61 12.06
N LYS A 442 10.78 -13.10 13.29
CA LYS A 442 9.70 -14.03 13.61
C LYS A 442 8.33 -13.37 13.45
N SER A 443 8.13 -12.17 14.00
CA SER A 443 6.90 -11.40 13.79
C SER A 443 6.65 -11.15 12.29
N VAL A 444 7.68 -10.78 11.51
CA VAL A 444 7.57 -10.65 10.05
C VAL A 444 7.12 -11.95 9.40
N ASN A 445 7.75 -13.08 9.77
CA ASN A 445 7.43 -14.39 9.22
C ASN A 445 5.96 -14.79 9.49
N GLU A 446 5.45 -14.51 10.69
CA GLU A 446 4.05 -14.75 11.05
C GLU A 446 3.07 -13.92 10.22
N GLN A 447 3.48 -12.71 9.80
CA GLN A 447 2.69 -11.78 8.99
C GLN A 447 2.75 -12.08 7.48
N CYS A 448 3.78 -12.82 7.00
CA CYS A 448 3.91 -13.18 5.58
C CYS A 448 2.71 -13.95 5.01
N LYS A 449 1.91 -14.62 5.85
CA LYS A 449 0.68 -15.32 5.43
C LYS A 449 -0.44 -14.36 5.00
N TYR A 450 -0.45 -13.14 5.54
CA TYR A 450 -1.41 -12.09 5.17
C TYR A 450 -0.79 -11.06 4.21
N TYR A 451 0.52 -10.79 4.36
CA TYR A 451 1.27 -9.82 3.57
C TYR A 451 2.33 -10.52 2.72
N THR A 452 1.90 -11.12 1.61
CA THR A 452 2.75 -11.96 0.75
C THR A 452 3.97 -11.22 0.20
N ASN A 453 3.89 -9.89 0.02
CA ASN A 453 5.00 -9.04 -0.42
C ASN A 453 6.20 -9.01 0.56
N LEU A 454 5.99 -9.38 1.83
CA LEU A 454 7.08 -9.45 2.81
C LEU A 454 7.95 -10.70 2.65
N SER A 455 7.39 -11.80 2.13
CA SER A 455 8.09 -13.09 2.04
C SER A 455 9.39 -13.02 1.23
N PRO A 456 9.43 -12.43 0.02
CA PRO A 456 10.67 -12.26 -0.73
C PRO A 456 11.72 -11.40 -0.01
N LEU A 457 11.28 -10.37 0.74
CA LEU A 457 12.16 -9.48 1.49
C LEU A 457 12.76 -10.17 2.71
N LEU A 458 11.93 -10.94 3.43
CA LEU A 458 12.37 -11.77 4.55
C LEU A 458 13.38 -12.81 4.06
N GLU A 459 13.08 -13.54 2.99
CA GLU A 459 13.98 -14.57 2.46
C GLU A 459 15.33 -13.97 2.02
N ALA A 460 15.32 -12.82 1.35
CA ALA A 460 16.55 -12.11 0.95
C ALA A 460 17.37 -11.66 2.18
N THR A 461 16.69 -11.21 3.24
CA THR A 461 17.32 -10.81 4.50
C THR A 461 17.91 -12.01 5.24
N LEU A 462 17.17 -13.13 5.34
CA LEU A 462 17.65 -14.38 5.92
C LEU A 462 18.88 -14.92 5.18
N LYS A 463 18.85 -14.95 3.84
CA LYS A 463 20.01 -15.33 3.02
C LYS A 463 21.24 -14.48 3.37
N LYS A 464 21.06 -13.16 3.56
CA LYS A 464 22.15 -12.25 3.93
C LYS A 464 22.65 -12.46 5.36
N ILE A 465 21.76 -12.65 6.33
CA ILE A 465 22.09 -12.97 7.72
C ILE A 465 22.88 -14.28 7.77
N LEU A 466 22.35 -15.33 7.16
CA LEU A 466 22.99 -16.65 7.13
C LEU A 466 24.29 -16.63 6.35
N ALA A 467 24.51 -15.74 5.39
CA ALA A 467 25.80 -15.58 4.75
C ALA A 467 26.84 -14.91 5.68
N THR A 468 26.43 -13.94 6.49
CA THR A 468 27.34 -13.01 7.18
C THR A 468 27.59 -13.33 8.65
N PHE A 469 26.58 -13.81 9.40
CA PHE A 469 26.70 -14.12 10.82
C PHE A 469 27.57 -15.36 11.07
N SER A 470 28.29 -15.42 12.20
CA SER A 470 29.08 -16.60 12.55
C SER A 470 28.18 -17.76 13.01
N SER A 471 28.63 -19.02 12.89
CA SER A 471 27.86 -20.15 13.41
C SER A 471 27.56 -20.01 14.91
N GLN A 472 28.47 -19.40 15.69
CA GLN A 472 28.28 -19.20 17.12
C GLN A 472 27.14 -18.24 17.43
N ALA A 473 27.02 -17.14 16.69
CA ALA A 473 25.91 -16.19 16.86
C ALA A 473 24.55 -16.81 16.48
N LEU A 474 24.53 -17.78 15.56
CA LEU A 474 23.30 -18.40 15.06
C LEU A 474 22.81 -19.56 15.95
N MET A 475 23.71 -20.31 16.59
CA MET A 475 23.36 -21.51 17.36
C MET A 475 22.48 -21.24 18.57
N SER A 476 22.56 -20.05 19.16
CA SER A 476 21.89 -19.69 20.41
C SER A 476 20.53 -19.00 20.20
N GLN A 477 19.97 -19.03 18.99
CA GLN A 477 18.87 -18.16 18.59
C GLN A 477 17.65 -18.98 18.11
N PRO A 478 16.72 -19.36 19.02
CA PRO A 478 15.59 -20.22 18.69
C PRO A 478 14.62 -19.57 17.70
N ASP A 479 14.35 -18.26 17.83
CA ASP A 479 13.45 -17.54 16.93
C ASP A 479 13.94 -17.59 15.48
N LEU A 480 15.24 -17.39 15.24
CA LEU A 480 15.82 -17.50 13.91
C LEU A 480 15.65 -18.91 13.33
N PHE A 481 15.89 -19.93 14.16
CA PHE A 481 15.79 -21.32 13.73
C PHE A 481 14.37 -21.66 13.29
N GLU A 482 13.36 -21.21 14.05
CA GLU A 482 11.95 -21.34 13.69
C GLU A 482 11.62 -20.62 12.38
N VAL A 483 12.05 -19.35 12.22
CA VAL A 483 11.84 -18.59 10.99
C VAL A 483 12.45 -19.30 9.77
N VAL A 484 13.67 -19.83 9.91
CA VAL A 484 14.34 -20.54 8.82
C VAL A 484 13.63 -21.83 8.43
N LEU A 485 13.14 -22.60 9.42
CA LEU A 485 12.36 -23.81 9.15
C LEU A 485 11.04 -23.49 8.43
N ASN A 486 10.32 -22.46 8.90
CA ASN A 486 9.06 -22.04 8.31
C ASN A 486 9.23 -21.48 6.88
N SER A 487 10.30 -20.72 6.64
CA SER A 487 10.61 -20.16 5.31
C SER A 487 11.02 -21.24 4.30
N GLY A 488 11.68 -22.31 4.74
CA GLY A 488 12.16 -23.37 3.87
C GLY A 488 13.29 -22.92 2.92
N GLY A 489 13.42 -23.62 1.79
CA GLY A 489 14.26 -23.20 0.66
C GLY A 489 15.76 -23.02 0.94
N VAL A 490 16.35 -22.00 0.33
CA VAL A 490 17.79 -21.69 0.44
C VAL A 490 18.22 -21.30 1.86
N PRO A 491 17.45 -20.55 2.67
CA PRO A 491 17.78 -20.31 4.07
C PRO A 491 18.08 -21.59 4.87
N VAL A 492 17.27 -22.65 4.73
CA VAL A 492 17.51 -23.94 5.38
C VAL A 492 18.87 -24.52 4.98
N CYS A 493 19.18 -24.50 3.68
CA CYS A 493 20.47 -24.97 3.15
C CYS A 493 21.66 -24.21 3.78
N LEU A 494 21.56 -22.88 3.85
CA LEU A 494 22.63 -22.03 4.37
C LEU A 494 22.84 -22.19 5.88
N LEU A 495 21.76 -22.39 6.65
CA LEU A 495 21.88 -22.67 8.08
C LEU A 495 22.49 -24.06 8.31
N LEU A 496 22.03 -25.07 7.57
CA LEU A 496 22.57 -26.42 7.62
C LEU A 496 24.08 -26.45 7.29
N ASP A 497 24.51 -25.72 6.25
CA ASP A 497 25.94 -25.56 5.88
C ASP A 497 26.78 -25.06 7.06
N LYS A 498 26.24 -24.13 7.86
CA LYS A 498 26.96 -23.49 8.97
C LYS A 498 26.98 -24.32 10.23
N LEU A 499 25.86 -24.97 10.55
CA LEU A 499 25.75 -25.81 11.75
C LEU A 499 26.46 -27.15 11.56
N SER A 500 26.45 -27.73 10.35
CA SER A 500 27.16 -28.99 10.05
C SER A 500 28.66 -28.90 10.29
N LYS A 501 29.27 -27.71 10.11
CA LYS A 501 30.70 -27.47 10.40
C LYS A 501 31.03 -27.34 11.89
N LYS A 502 30.01 -27.25 12.74
CA LYS A 502 30.10 -27.14 14.20
C LYS A 502 29.30 -28.25 14.90
N ARG A 503 29.16 -29.40 14.25
CA ARG A 503 28.34 -30.53 14.70
C ARG A 503 28.59 -30.94 16.16
N GLU A 504 29.82 -30.85 16.64
CA GLU A 504 30.18 -31.20 18.04
C GLU A 504 29.46 -30.34 19.10
N THR A 505 29.00 -29.14 18.73
CA THR A 505 28.34 -28.19 19.66
C THR A 505 26.85 -27.98 19.35
N VAL A 506 26.33 -28.53 18.25
CA VAL A 506 24.94 -28.35 17.81
C VAL A 506 24.11 -29.54 18.26
N PRO A 507 22.93 -29.34 18.89
CA PRO A 507 22.01 -30.43 19.20
C PRO A 507 21.64 -31.23 17.94
N LYS A 508 21.70 -32.56 18.03
CA LYS A 508 21.41 -33.46 16.90
C LYS A 508 20.01 -33.22 16.32
N GLU A 509 19.03 -32.98 17.19
CA GLU A 509 17.62 -32.71 16.82
C GLU A 509 17.49 -31.50 15.89
N GLN A 510 18.28 -30.43 16.10
CA GLN A 510 18.25 -29.25 15.23
C GLN A 510 18.75 -29.56 13.82
N LEU A 511 19.81 -30.37 13.71
CA LEU A 511 20.32 -30.81 12.41
C LEU A 511 19.34 -31.74 11.70
N GLU A 512 18.68 -32.63 12.43
CA GLU A 512 17.62 -33.50 11.89
C GLU A 512 16.46 -32.68 11.35
N GLN A 513 15.93 -31.71 12.10
CA GLN A 513 14.85 -30.83 11.63
C GLN A 513 15.21 -30.04 10.37
N LEU A 514 16.46 -29.57 10.26
CA LEU A 514 16.93 -28.89 9.04
C LEU A 514 17.03 -29.84 7.85
N ILE A 515 17.45 -31.09 8.06
CA ILE A 515 17.48 -32.13 7.01
C ILE A 515 16.06 -32.48 6.58
N ASP A 516 15.13 -32.61 7.54
CA ASP A 516 13.72 -32.87 7.28
C ASP A 516 13.13 -31.78 6.38
N ALA A 517 13.36 -30.52 6.74
CA ALA A 517 12.93 -29.36 5.94
C ALA A 517 13.60 -29.30 4.55
N LEU A 518 14.92 -29.53 4.47
CA LEU A 518 15.66 -29.58 3.20
C LEU A 518 15.05 -30.60 2.23
N LEU A 519 14.67 -31.77 2.75
CA LEU A 519 14.14 -32.89 1.97
C LEU A 519 12.61 -32.86 1.82
N GLN A 520 11.94 -31.77 2.20
CA GLN A 520 10.58 -31.50 1.73
C GLN A 520 10.56 -30.97 0.29
N PHE A 521 11.72 -30.49 -0.22
CA PHE A 521 11.85 -29.88 -1.55
C PHE A 521 10.93 -28.67 -1.80
N ASN A 522 10.58 -27.94 -0.74
CA ASN A 522 9.81 -26.71 -0.85
C ASN A 522 10.72 -25.61 -1.43
N ASP A 523 10.59 -25.36 -2.74
CA ASP A 523 11.21 -24.22 -3.43
C ASP A 523 10.19 -23.07 -3.55
N PRO A 524 10.21 -22.07 -2.63
CA PRO A 524 9.28 -20.96 -2.68
C PRO A 524 9.43 -20.08 -3.93
N SER A 525 10.54 -20.22 -4.67
CA SER A 525 10.77 -19.47 -5.91
C SER A 525 10.12 -20.10 -7.15
N SER A 526 9.43 -21.24 -6.99
CA SER A 526 8.85 -22.01 -8.09
C SER A 526 7.31 -22.03 -8.06
N GLU A 527 6.66 -20.95 -8.49
CA GLU A 527 5.19 -20.92 -8.66
C GLU A 527 4.71 -21.74 -9.88
N ASN A 528 4.96 -23.07 -9.88
CA ASN A 528 4.53 -24.07 -10.88
C ASN A 528 5.51 -24.47 -12.02
N GLN A 529 6.81 -24.17 -11.94
CA GLN A 529 7.80 -24.57 -12.97
C GLN A 529 8.84 -25.62 -12.54
N GLY A 530 8.64 -26.26 -11.39
CA GLY A 530 9.60 -27.22 -10.83
C GLY A 530 10.77 -26.55 -10.11
N VAL A 531 11.67 -27.37 -9.55
CA VAL A 531 12.77 -26.95 -8.68
C VAL A 531 13.82 -26.11 -9.44
N SER A 532 14.17 -24.92 -8.95
CA SER A 532 15.16 -24.06 -9.60
C SER A 532 16.59 -24.63 -9.54
N ILE A 533 17.40 -24.37 -10.58
CA ILE A 533 18.83 -24.79 -10.60
C ILE A 533 19.60 -24.20 -9.41
N GLN A 534 19.28 -22.96 -9.04
CA GLN A 534 19.89 -22.30 -7.87
C GLN A 534 19.57 -23.06 -6.58
N TYR A 535 18.31 -23.47 -6.38
CA TYR A 535 17.95 -24.23 -5.21
C TYR A 535 18.58 -25.63 -5.21
N LEU A 536 18.57 -26.35 -6.34
CA LEU A 536 19.26 -27.63 -6.48
C LEU A 536 20.76 -27.54 -6.16
N PHE A 537 21.41 -26.43 -6.55
CA PHE A 537 22.81 -26.18 -6.21
C PHE A 537 23.01 -26.12 -4.69
N HIS A 538 22.15 -25.39 -3.99
CA HIS A 538 22.21 -25.28 -2.54
C HIS A 538 21.90 -26.62 -1.85
N VAL A 539 20.84 -27.32 -2.25
CA VAL A 539 20.46 -28.62 -1.67
C VAL A 539 21.58 -29.65 -1.82
N THR A 540 22.11 -29.82 -3.04
CA THR A 540 23.17 -30.80 -3.31
C THR A 540 24.47 -30.49 -2.57
N LYS A 541 24.83 -29.20 -2.47
CA LYS A 541 25.98 -28.72 -1.71
C LYS A 541 25.81 -28.99 -0.20
N SER A 542 24.67 -28.61 0.36
CA SER A 542 24.41 -28.73 1.79
C SER A 542 24.33 -30.17 2.24
N LEU A 543 23.71 -31.04 1.44
CA LEU A 543 23.73 -32.47 1.67
C LEU A 543 25.17 -33.03 1.67
N GLY A 544 25.99 -32.62 0.70
CA GLY A 544 27.39 -33.05 0.65
C GLY A 544 28.20 -32.62 1.87
N ILE A 545 28.01 -31.38 2.35
CA ILE A 545 28.64 -30.87 3.56
C ILE A 545 28.17 -31.64 4.80
N TYR A 546 26.86 -31.90 4.91
CA TYR A 546 26.28 -32.64 6.02
C TYR A 546 26.86 -34.06 6.10
N VAL A 547 26.82 -34.82 4.98
CA VAL A 547 27.32 -36.20 4.91
C VAL A 547 28.82 -36.25 5.18
N HIS A 548 29.60 -35.30 4.63
CA HIS A 548 31.05 -35.27 4.84
C HIS A 548 31.44 -35.12 6.32
N GLY A 549 30.67 -34.36 7.09
CA GLY A 549 30.88 -34.16 8.53
C GLY A 549 30.17 -35.16 9.44
N SER A 550 29.43 -36.13 8.88
CA SER A 550 28.64 -37.09 9.67
C SER A 550 29.47 -38.31 10.07
N GLN A 551 29.19 -38.87 11.23
CA GLN A 551 29.68 -40.19 11.64
C GLN A 551 28.91 -41.29 10.90
N PRO A 552 29.49 -42.50 10.74
CA PRO A 552 28.84 -43.60 10.02
C PRO A 552 27.42 -43.93 10.50
N GLN A 553 27.17 -43.87 11.81
CA GLN A 553 25.84 -44.13 12.39
C GLN A 553 24.80 -43.08 11.99
N GLU A 554 25.19 -41.81 11.87
CA GLU A 554 24.30 -40.72 11.46
C GLU A 554 23.99 -40.79 9.96
N ILE A 555 24.96 -41.24 9.16
CA ILE A 555 24.73 -41.52 7.74
C ILE A 555 23.74 -42.68 7.60
N ASP A 556 23.87 -43.74 8.41
CA ASP A 556 22.90 -44.84 8.42
C ASP A 556 21.49 -44.35 8.80
N GLU A 557 21.34 -43.51 9.82
CA GLU A 557 20.04 -42.93 10.18
C GLU A 557 19.45 -42.07 9.06
N LEU A 558 20.26 -41.21 8.44
CA LEU A 558 19.86 -40.40 7.29
C LEU A 558 19.36 -41.29 6.14
N LEU A 559 20.11 -42.34 5.80
CA LEU A 559 19.77 -43.23 4.70
C LEU A 559 18.55 -44.10 5.02
N GLY A 560 18.42 -44.56 6.26
CA GLY A 560 17.25 -45.30 6.72
C GLY A 560 15.95 -44.50 6.62
N ARG A 561 16.00 -43.19 6.91
CA ARG A 561 14.81 -42.31 6.82
C ARG A 561 14.57 -41.75 5.41
N TYR A 562 15.63 -41.46 4.65
CA TYR A 562 15.53 -40.59 3.48
C TYR A 562 16.04 -41.16 2.15
N ALA A 563 16.39 -42.45 2.08
CA ALA A 563 16.95 -43.05 0.85
C ALA A 563 16.10 -42.76 -0.40
N ASP A 564 14.77 -42.89 -0.32
CA ASP A 564 13.89 -42.64 -1.46
C ASP A 564 13.87 -41.17 -1.89
N LYS A 565 13.86 -40.24 -0.93
CA LYS A 565 13.91 -38.80 -1.22
C LYS A 565 15.25 -38.40 -1.84
N LEU A 566 16.35 -38.93 -1.33
CA LEU A 566 17.69 -38.73 -1.87
C LEU A 566 17.81 -39.29 -3.29
N LYS A 567 17.19 -40.45 -3.55
CA LYS A 567 17.13 -41.02 -4.89
C LYS A 567 16.36 -40.10 -5.85
N ILE A 568 15.19 -39.59 -5.44
CA ILE A 568 14.42 -38.64 -6.25
C ILE A 568 15.26 -37.40 -6.59
N LEU A 569 15.92 -36.79 -5.60
CA LEU A 569 16.82 -35.65 -5.81
C LEU A 569 17.91 -35.96 -6.84
N LEU A 570 18.60 -37.08 -6.69
CA LEU A 570 19.70 -37.45 -7.57
C LEU A 570 19.24 -37.83 -8.98
N ASP A 571 18.07 -38.47 -9.13
CA ASP A 571 17.44 -38.73 -10.41
C ASP A 571 17.10 -37.40 -11.12
N SER A 572 16.53 -36.43 -10.40
CA SER A 572 16.27 -35.08 -10.93
C SER A 572 17.56 -34.37 -11.36
N VAL A 573 18.63 -34.45 -10.56
CA VAL A 573 19.93 -33.87 -10.93
C VAL A 573 20.54 -34.58 -12.13
N GLN A 574 20.35 -35.90 -12.28
CA GLN A 574 20.87 -36.65 -13.42
C GLN A 574 20.25 -36.20 -14.75
N GLN A 575 19.02 -35.69 -14.75
CA GLN A 575 18.38 -35.11 -15.94
C GLN A 575 19.12 -33.87 -16.46
N LEU A 576 19.94 -33.21 -15.63
CA LEU A 576 20.74 -32.06 -16.01
C LEU A 576 22.04 -32.44 -16.75
N ARG A 577 22.35 -33.74 -16.90
CA ARG A 577 23.64 -34.23 -17.44
C ARG A 577 24.02 -33.64 -18.79
N ASP A 578 23.04 -33.46 -19.67
CA ASP A 578 23.26 -33.01 -21.03
C ASP A 578 23.18 -31.46 -21.18
N ASN A 579 22.92 -30.75 -20.08
CA ASN A 579 22.92 -29.29 -20.07
C ASN A 579 24.36 -28.74 -19.97
N ASP A 580 24.67 -27.75 -20.82
CA ASP A 580 26.04 -27.20 -20.91
C ASP A 580 26.25 -25.91 -20.07
N ASP A 581 25.19 -25.42 -19.40
CA ASP A 581 25.27 -24.21 -18.58
C ASP A 581 26.07 -24.43 -17.28
N SER A 582 26.66 -23.35 -16.76
CA SER A 582 27.53 -23.39 -15.58
C SER A 582 26.78 -23.79 -14.30
N GLY A 583 25.49 -23.48 -14.21
CA GLY A 583 24.63 -23.83 -13.09
C GLY A 583 24.44 -25.35 -13.01
N SER A 584 23.94 -25.96 -14.07
CA SER A 584 23.74 -27.41 -14.19
C SER A 584 25.03 -28.19 -13.90
N LYS A 585 26.16 -27.75 -14.45
CA LYS A 585 27.48 -28.35 -14.17
C LYS A 585 27.86 -28.29 -12.68
N SER A 586 27.56 -27.19 -12.02
CA SER A 586 27.86 -27.02 -10.59
C SER A 586 26.98 -27.92 -9.72
N VAL A 587 25.69 -28.05 -10.05
CA VAL A 587 24.76 -28.99 -9.40
C VAL A 587 25.25 -30.43 -9.54
N LEU A 588 25.61 -30.84 -10.77
CA LEU A 588 26.14 -32.19 -11.05
C LEU A 588 27.43 -32.48 -10.27
N ASN A 589 28.33 -31.50 -10.17
CA ASN A 589 29.58 -31.66 -9.42
C ASN A 589 29.32 -31.86 -7.91
N ASN A 590 28.42 -31.07 -7.33
CA ASN A 590 28.03 -31.23 -5.93
C ASN A 590 27.35 -32.60 -5.70
N ALA A 591 26.45 -33.01 -6.58
CA ALA A 591 25.80 -34.31 -6.50
C ALA A 591 26.79 -35.47 -6.62
N ARG A 592 27.75 -35.40 -7.56
CA ARG A 592 28.83 -36.39 -7.69
C ARG A 592 29.68 -36.49 -6.43
N PHE A 593 30.02 -35.36 -5.82
CA PHE A 593 30.73 -35.35 -4.55
C PHE A 593 29.95 -36.10 -3.46
N THR A 594 28.67 -35.80 -3.30
CA THR A 594 27.79 -36.50 -2.36
C THR A 594 27.68 -38.00 -2.67
N CYS A 595 27.47 -38.37 -3.94
CA CYS A 595 27.46 -39.77 -4.38
C CYS A 595 28.76 -40.51 -4.02
N GLY A 596 29.91 -39.85 -4.19
CA GLY A 596 31.21 -40.41 -3.81
C GLY A 596 31.29 -40.71 -2.31
N LEU A 597 30.80 -39.81 -1.46
CA LEU A 597 30.76 -40.01 -0.01
C LEU A 597 29.84 -41.17 0.39
N LEU A 598 28.65 -41.25 -0.21
CA LEU A 598 27.69 -42.32 0.08
C LEU A 598 28.21 -43.70 -0.37
N ILE A 599 28.89 -43.78 -1.52
CA ILE A 599 29.51 -45.03 -1.98
C ILE A 599 30.65 -45.45 -1.07
N GLU A 600 31.46 -44.49 -0.59
CA GLU A 600 32.54 -44.79 0.35
C GLU A 600 31.98 -45.37 1.66
N HIS A 601 30.92 -44.75 2.20
CA HIS A 601 30.21 -45.25 3.36
C HIS A 601 29.67 -46.67 3.16
N ALA A 602 29.06 -46.93 1.99
CA ALA A 602 28.48 -48.22 1.63
C ALA A 602 29.49 -49.39 1.52
N LYS A 603 30.80 -49.12 1.55
CA LYS A 603 31.83 -50.19 1.65
C LYS A 603 31.86 -50.83 3.03
N THR A 604 31.33 -50.16 4.04
CA THR A 604 31.24 -50.69 5.41
C THR A 604 29.94 -51.50 5.54
N PRO A 605 29.95 -52.68 6.17
CA PRO A 605 28.73 -53.44 6.42
C PRO A 605 27.78 -52.68 7.37
N THR A 606 26.56 -52.41 6.92
CA THR A 606 25.51 -51.75 7.73
C THR A 606 24.21 -52.56 7.68
N ALA A 607 23.32 -52.33 8.64
CA ALA A 607 22.02 -53.01 8.70
C ALA A 607 21.13 -52.72 7.48
N LEU A 608 21.38 -51.60 6.79
CA LEU A 608 20.63 -51.11 5.63
C LEU A 608 20.99 -51.82 4.32
N ASN A 609 22.06 -52.63 4.29
CA ASN A 609 22.54 -53.25 3.07
C ASN A 609 21.51 -54.15 2.36
N ASN A 610 20.48 -54.60 3.07
CA ASN A 610 19.38 -55.41 2.51
C ASN A 610 18.13 -54.59 2.16
N GLU A 611 18.10 -53.28 2.46
CA GLU A 611 16.96 -52.41 2.16
C GLU A 611 16.91 -52.06 0.65
N PRO A 612 15.78 -52.29 -0.04
CA PRO A 612 15.68 -52.04 -1.49
C PRO A 612 15.92 -50.59 -1.89
N SER A 613 15.42 -49.63 -1.11
CA SER A 613 15.57 -48.19 -1.35
C SER A 613 17.04 -47.76 -1.24
N TYR A 614 17.75 -48.27 -0.23
CA TYR A 614 19.19 -48.08 -0.06
C TYR A 614 19.99 -48.66 -1.23
N GLN A 615 19.72 -49.90 -1.65
CA GLN A 615 20.41 -50.50 -2.80
C GLN A 615 20.16 -49.73 -4.10
N ALA A 616 18.92 -49.27 -4.33
CA ALA A 616 18.58 -48.46 -5.50
C ALA A 616 19.32 -47.12 -5.50
N LEU A 617 19.40 -46.44 -4.35
CA LEU A 617 20.15 -45.20 -4.19
C LEU A 617 21.65 -45.41 -4.47
N ILE A 618 22.29 -46.42 -3.86
CA ILE A 618 23.72 -46.70 -4.08
C ILE A 618 24.01 -47.09 -5.53
N SER A 619 23.08 -47.80 -6.20
CA SER A 619 23.19 -48.09 -7.63
C SER A 619 23.12 -46.82 -8.48
N LEU A 620 22.24 -45.87 -8.15
CA LEU A 620 22.15 -44.58 -8.82
C LEU A 620 23.44 -43.75 -8.62
N CYS A 621 23.95 -43.68 -7.39
CA CYS A 621 25.20 -42.99 -7.09
C CYS A 621 26.36 -43.49 -7.97
N LYS A 622 26.47 -44.81 -8.17
CA LYS A 622 27.50 -45.43 -9.03
C LYS A 622 27.37 -45.05 -10.51
N ASN A 623 26.15 -44.78 -10.98
CA ASN A 623 25.90 -44.38 -12.37
C ASN A 623 26.18 -42.89 -12.64
N MET A 624 26.22 -42.06 -11.59
CA MET A 624 26.46 -40.62 -11.69
C MET A 624 27.95 -40.24 -11.71
N LEU A 625 28.81 -41.08 -11.13
CA LEU A 625 30.27 -40.99 -11.20
C LEU A 625 30.78 -41.55 -12.52
#